data_AF-A0A847USS1-F1
#
_entry.id   AF-A0A847USS1-F1
#
_cell.length_a   1.000
_cell.length_b   1.000
_cell.length_c   1.000
_cell.angle_alpha   90.00
_cell.angle_beta   90.00
_cell.angle_gamma   90.00
#
_symmetry.space_group_name_H-M   'P 1'
#
loop_
_entity.id
_entity.type
_entity.pdbx_description
1 polymer ?
#
loop_
_entity_poly.entity_id
_entity_poly.type
_entity_poly.pdbx_seq_one_letter_code
_entity_poly.pdbx_strand_id
1 'polypeptide(L)'
;MKPVGSAHLLGKKFAEFTTQTFMTTAGCARPDVEQEIMRLSVSASLPAIRERQREAVNELIKTVLDRPSEQQQELLRGTPPMKLALVYERVMTALDILTSAAGAAPYFRAPSFPMPEEEFRSFVRTVLLQGDPS
;
A
#
# COMPACT_ATOMS: atom_id res chain seq x y z
N MET A 1 -11.20 13.11 -27.85
CA MET A 1 -10.14 12.51 -27.01
C MET A 1 -10.75 12.12 -25.68
N LYS A 2 -10.75 10.83 -25.32
CA LYS A 2 -11.16 10.39 -23.97
C LYS A 2 -10.11 10.88 -22.96
N PRO A 3 -10.48 11.33 -21.75
CA PRO A 3 -9.50 11.78 -20.78
C PRO A 3 -8.78 10.57 -20.19
N VAL A 4 -7.66 10.17 -20.82
CA VAL A 4 -6.72 9.18 -20.30
C VAL A 4 -5.83 9.78 -19.17
N GLY A 5 -6.12 11.01 -18.74
CA GLY A 5 -5.15 11.89 -18.07
C GLY A 5 -5.06 11.83 -16.54
N SER A 6 -6.11 11.44 -15.79
CA SER A 6 -6.12 11.58 -14.32
C SER A 6 -5.89 10.27 -13.57
N ALA A 7 -6.57 9.18 -13.94
CA ALA A 7 -6.47 7.89 -13.24
C ALA A 7 -5.08 7.25 -13.39
N HIS A 8 -4.51 7.28 -14.61
CA HIS A 8 -3.17 6.78 -14.87
C HIS A 8 -2.10 7.57 -14.10
N LEU A 9 -2.25 8.90 -14.04
CA LEU A 9 -1.34 9.77 -13.30
C LEU A 9 -1.45 9.56 -11.79
N LEU A 10 -2.67 9.36 -11.28
CA LEU A 10 -2.92 9.03 -9.88
C LEU A 10 -2.31 7.68 -9.50
N GLY A 11 -2.50 6.64 -10.30
CA GLY A 11 -1.89 5.33 -10.10
C GLY A 11 -0.36 5.39 -10.13
N LYS A 12 0.22 6.15 -11.06
CA LYS A 12 1.67 6.38 -11.12
C LYS A 12 2.18 7.09 -9.87
N LYS A 13 1.49 8.14 -9.42
CA LYS A 13 1.87 8.90 -8.21
C LYS A 13 1.74 8.06 -6.94
N PHE A 14 0.69 7.25 -6.85
CA PHE A 14 0.52 6.27 -5.78
C PHE A 14 1.71 5.30 -5.76
N ALA A 15 2.04 4.69 -6.90
CA ALA A 15 3.15 3.75 -7.01
C ALA A 15 4.51 4.40 -6.66
N GLU A 16 4.78 5.61 -7.13
CA GLU A 16 5.98 6.38 -6.76
C GLU A 16 6.07 6.57 -5.25
N PHE A 17 4.98 7.02 -4.62
CA PHE A 17 4.91 7.28 -3.19
C PHE A 17 5.10 5.99 -2.37
N THR A 18 4.33 4.94 -2.65
CA THR A 18 4.42 3.69 -1.90
C THR A 18 5.77 3.00 -2.09
N THR A 19 6.41 3.19 -3.25
CA THR A 19 7.77 2.69 -3.48
C THR A 19 8.77 3.38 -2.57
N GLN A 20 8.72 4.71 -2.50
CA GLN A 20 9.61 5.52 -1.66
C GLN A 20 9.36 5.30 -0.15
N THR A 21 8.12 5.00 0.23
CA THR A 21 7.75 4.81 1.64
C THR A 21 7.94 3.37 2.11
N PHE A 22 7.41 2.38 1.38
CA PHE A 22 7.32 0.99 1.86
C PHE A 22 8.26 0.02 1.13
N MET A 23 8.52 0.22 -0.16
CA MET A 23 9.31 -0.71 -0.99
C MET A 23 10.81 -0.41 -0.96
N THR A 24 11.32 0.05 0.17
CA THR A 24 12.74 0.36 0.35
C THR A 24 13.52 -0.88 0.79
N THR A 25 14.85 -0.80 0.73
CA THR A 25 15.76 -1.85 1.22
C THR A 25 15.68 -2.07 2.74
N ALA A 26 15.07 -1.15 3.49
CA ALA A 26 14.76 -1.34 4.92
C ALA A 26 13.32 -1.83 5.14
N GLY A 27 12.46 -1.77 4.12
CA GLY A 27 11.06 -2.16 4.18
C GLY A 27 10.77 -3.45 3.41
N CYS A 28 9.82 -3.40 2.49
CA CYS A 28 9.29 -4.60 1.84
C CYS A 28 10.26 -5.25 0.85
N ALA A 29 11.30 -4.53 0.39
CA ALA A 29 12.33 -5.08 -0.50
C ALA A 29 13.50 -5.73 0.26
N ARG A 30 13.32 -6.03 1.56
CA ARG A 30 14.30 -6.82 2.32
C ARG A 30 14.27 -8.28 1.88
N PRO A 31 15.41 -8.98 1.80
CA PRO A 31 15.45 -10.38 1.38
C PRO A 31 14.60 -11.34 2.24
N ASP A 32 14.52 -11.10 3.55
CA ASP A 32 13.71 -11.91 4.46
C ASP A 32 12.20 -11.66 4.29
N VAL A 33 11.82 -10.45 3.86
CA VAL A 33 10.43 -10.11 3.50
C VAL A 33 10.05 -10.75 2.16
N GLU A 34 10.93 -10.73 1.17
CA GLU A 34 10.67 -11.38 -0.13
C GLU A 34 10.40 -12.88 0.03
N GLN A 35 11.18 -13.58 0.86
CA GLN A 35 10.94 -14.99 1.18
C GLN A 35 9.57 -15.19 1.84
N GLU A 36 9.19 -14.29 2.74
CA GLU A 36 7.92 -14.34 3.45
C GLU A 36 6.73 -14.04 2.53
N ILE A 37 6.88 -13.12 1.56
CA ILE A 37 5.90 -12.86 0.50
C ILE A 37 5.69 -14.14 -0.32
N MET A 38 6.78 -14.80 -0.76
CA MET A 38 6.68 -16.06 -1.51
C MET A 38 6.02 -17.18 -0.69
N ARG A 39 6.33 -17.27 0.60
CA ARG A 39 5.71 -18.25 1.51
C ARG A 39 4.22 -18.00 1.68
N LEU A 40 3.81 -16.74 1.82
CA LEU A 40 2.42 -16.35 2.03
C LEU A 40 1.58 -16.46 0.76
N SER A 41 2.14 -16.17 -0.43
CA SER A 41 1.41 -16.18 -1.70
C SER A 41 0.87 -17.55 -2.09
N VAL A 42 1.53 -18.64 -1.64
CA VAL A 42 1.08 -20.03 -1.86
C VAL A 42 0.36 -20.63 -0.65
N SER A 43 0.18 -19.85 0.43
CA SER A 43 -0.43 -20.33 1.67
C SER A 43 -1.95 -20.24 1.61
N ALA A 44 -2.63 -21.39 1.73
CA ALA A 44 -4.09 -21.43 1.88
C ALA A 44 -4.60 -20.68 3.12
N SER A 45 -3.73 -20.44 4.12
CA SER A 45 -4.07 -19.73 5.36
C SER A 45 -3.94 -18.21 5.24
N LEU A 46 -3.52 -17.68 4.09
CA LEU A 46 -3.33 -16.23 3.91
C LEU A 46 -4.58 -15.41 4.29
N PRO A 47 -5.83 -15.76 3.90
CA PRO A 47 -7.01 -15.01 4.30
C PRO A 47 -7.18 -14.93 5.83
N ALA A 48 -6.95 -16.05 6.54
CA ALA A 48 -7.04 -16.08 8.00
C ALA A 48 -5.92 -15.26 8.68
N ILE A 49 -4.72 -15.28 8.10
CA ILE A 49 -3.59 -14.47 8.57
C ILE A 49 -3.87 -12.98 8.37
N ARG A 50 -4.41 -12.58 7.20
CA ARG A 50 -4.82 -11.20 6.90
C ARG A 50 -5.80 -10.71 7.95
N GLU A 51 -6.87 -11.46 8.20
CA GLU A 51 -7.90 -11.07 9.16
C GLU A 51 -7.31 -10.90 10.57
N ARG A 52 -6.52 -11.88 11.02
CA ARG A 52 -5.90 -11.83 12.35
C ARG A 52 -4.91 -10.67 12.51
N GLN A 53 -4.25 -10.24 11.44
CA GLN A 53 -3.23 -9.18 11.47
C GLN A 53 -3.76 -7.82 10.98
N ARG A 54 -5.03 -7.72 10.58
CA ARG A 54 -5.64 -6.55 9.93
C ARG A 54 -5.37 -5.26 10.70
N GLU A 55 -5.73 -5.23 11.98
CA GLU A 55 -5.54 -4.04 12.83
C GLU A 55 -4.06 -3.71 13.02
N ALA A 56 -3.22 -4.72 13.27
CA ALA A 56 -1.79 -4.52 13.48
C ALA A 56 -1.08 -3.98 12.22
N VAL A 57 -1.50 -4.42 11.04
CA VAL A 57 -1.00 -3.92 9.75
C VAL A 57 -1.54 -2.51 9.48
N ASN A 58 -2.81 -2.25 9.77
CA ASN A 58 -3.40 -0.92 9.63
C ASN A 58 -2.68 0.11 10.52
N GLU A 59 -2.41 -0.22 11.78
CA GLU A 59 -1.69 0.66 12.70
C GLU A 59 -0.23 0.88 12.26
N LEU A 60 0.43 -0.15 11.72
CA LEU A 60 1.76 -0.01 11.14
C LEU A 60 1.74 0.96 9.94
N ILE A 61 0.82 0.80 9.01
CA ILE A 61 0.68 1.69 7.84
C ILE A 61 0.45 3.13 8.30
N LYS A 62 -0.48 3.38 9.22
CA LYS A 62 -0.73 4.72 9.78
C LYS A 62 0.55 5.31 10.38
N THR A 63 1.20 4.54 11.25
CA THR A 63 2.41 4.98 11.96
C THR A 63 3.55 5.33 10.99
N VAL A 64 3.73 4.55 9.92
CA VAL A 64 4.73 4.86 8.89
C VAL A 64 4.36 6.16 8.16
N LEU A 65 3.09 6.32 7.74
CA LEU A 65 2.64 7.50 7.00
C LEU A 65 2.68 8.80 7.82
N ASP A 66 2.56 8.72 9.15
CA ASP A 66 2.61 9.86 10.07
C ASP A 66 4.04 10.28 10.46
N ARG A 67 5.06 9.48 10.10
CA ARG A 67 6.47 9.74 10.47
C ARG A 67 7.26 10.39 9.34
N PRO A 68 8.30 11.19 9.66
CA PRO A 68 9.26 11.67 8.68
C PRO A 68 10.14 10.53 8.14
N SER A 69 10.70 10.71 6.94
CA SER A 69 11.41 9.68 6.17
C SER A 69 12.48 8.91 6.98
N GLU A 70 13.30 9.59 7.77
CA GLU A 70 14.35 8.96 8.57
C GLU A 70 13.78 7.97 9.60
N GLN A 71 12.69 8.34 10.27
CA GLN A 71 12.01 7.50 11.26
C GLN A 71 11.20 6.38 10.61
N GLN A 72 10.74 6.56 9.37
CA GLN A 72 10.10 5.50 8.60
C GLN A 72 11.07 4.35 8.35
N GLN A 73 12.29 4.65 7.91
CA GLN A 73 13.29 3.63 7.61
C GLN A 73 13.68 2.81 8.84
N GLU A 74 13.83 3.47 10.00
CA GLU A 74 14.13 2.78 11.27
C GLU A 74 12.98 1.85 11.69
N LEU A 75 11.74 2.35 11.64
CA LEU A 75 10.55 1.56 11.97
C LEU A 75 10.41 0.35 11.05
N LEU A 76 10.57 0.52 9.74
CA LEU A 76 10.50 -0.55 8.75
C LEU A 76 11.60 -1.60 8.99
N ARG A 77 12.82 -1.17 9.28
CA ARG A 77 13.94 -2.07 9.59
C ARG A 77 13.66 -2.95 10.81
N GLY A 78 13.05 -2.38 11.86
CA GLY A 78 12.68 -3.11 13.07
C GLY A 78 11.41 -3.96 12.95
N THR A 79 10.66 -3.82 11.86
CA THR A 79 9.38 -4.52 11.70
C THR A 79 9.58 -6.00 11.31
N PRO A 80 8.82 -6.93 11.90
CA PRO A 80 8.87 -8.34 11.53
C PRO A 80 8.55 -8.61 10.05
N PRO A 81 9.23 -9.56 9.39
CA PRO A 81 9.04 -9.80 7.96
C PRO A 81 7.59 -10.12 7.55
N MET A 82 6.88 -10.92 8.36
CA MET A 82 5.47 -11.26 8.13
C MET A 82 4.57 -10.02 8.03
N LYS A 83 4.78 -9.02 8.90
CA LYS A 83 3.98 -7.79 8.87
C LYS A 83 4.29 -6.96 7.61
N LEU A 84 5.57 -6.87 7.23
CA LEU A 84 5.97 -6.17 6.00
C LEU A 84 5.47 -6.89 4.75
N ALA A 85 5.42 -8.23 4.74
CA ALA A 85 4.85 -8.99 3.63
C ALA A 85 3.34 -8.73 3.47
N LEU A 86 2.62 -8.56 4.58
CA LEU A 86 1.20 -8.16 4.54
C LEU A 86 1.02 -6.69 4.11
N VAL A 87 1.94 -5.79 4.48
CA VAL A 87 1.95 -4.41 3.95
C VAL A 87 2.21 -4.41 2.45
N TYR A 88 3.17 -5.21 1.98
CA TYR A 88 3.45 -5.38 0.55
C TYR A 88 2.19 -5.80 -0.19
N GLU A 89 1.52 -6.85 0.28
CA GLU A 89 0.29 -7.34 -0.32
C GLU A 89 -0.79 -6.25 -0.36
N ARG A 90 -0.95 -5.47 0.71
CA ARG A 90 -1.89 -4.35 0.73
C ARG A 90 -1.58 -3.29 -0.31
N VAL A 91 -0.30 -2.93 -0.47
CA VAL A 91 0.14 -1.96 -1.48
C VAL A 91 -0.13 -2.48 -2.89
N MET A 92 0.15 -3.76 -3.15
CA MET A 92 -0.09 -4.36 -4.47
C MET A 92 -1.59 -4.44 -4.77
N THR A 93 -2.42 -4.90 -3.84
CA THR A 93 -3.88 -4.93 -3.99
C THR A 93 -4.45 -3.52 -4.19
N ALA A 94 -3.96 -2.52 -3.45
CA ALA A 94 -4.33 -1.13 -3.67
C ALA A 94 -3.94 -0.62 -5.07
N LEU A 95 -2.75 -0.97 -5.56
CA LEU A 95 -2.29 -0.61 -6.89
C LEU A 95 -3.13 -1.29 -7.98
N ASP A 96 -3.47 -2.56 -7.81
CA ASP A 96 -4.34 -3.31 -8.71
C ASP A 96 -5.74 -2.71 -8.74
N ILE A 97 -6.30 -2.30 -7.60
CA ILE A 97 -7.57 -1.57 -7.54
C ILE A 97 -7.45 -0.25 -8.30
N LEU A 98 -6.41 0.56 -8.08
CA LEU A 98 -6.28 1.86 -8.73
C LEU A 98 -6.05 1.76 -10.25
N THR A 99 -5.33 0.74 -10.69
CA THR A 99 -5.06 0.50 -12.11
C THR A 99 -6.23 -0.17 -12.83
N SER A 100 -6.97 -1.06 -12.16
CA SER A 100 -8.18 -1.72 -12.68
C SER A 100 -9.43 -0.83 -12.61
N ALA A 101 -9.55 0.02 -11.57
CA ALA A 101 -10.64 0.97 -11.39
C ALA A 101 -10.61 2.13 -12.40
N ALA A 102 -9.55 2.27 -13.19
CA ALA A 102 -9.58 3.07 -14.42
C ALA A 102 -10.66 2.57 -15.42
N GLY A 103 -11.26 1.39 -15.19
CA GLY A 103 -12.37 0.85 -15.99
C GLY A 103 -13.69 0.50 -15.27
N ALA A 104 -13.78 0.39 -13.93
CA ALA A 104 -14.98 -0.29 -13.34
C ALA A 104 -15.50 0.12 -11.94
N ALA A 105 -14.88 1.01 -11.15
CA ALA A 105 -15.37 1.26 -9.79
C ALA A 105 -16.11 2.62 -9.63
N PRO A 106 -17.43 2.64 -9.38
CA PRO A 106 -18.16 3.85 -8.99
C PRO A 106 -17.83 4.34 -7.56
N TYR A 107 -16.97 3.62 -6.82
CA TYR A 107 -16.67 3.88 -5.40
C TYR A 107 -15.51 4.85 -5.17
N PHE A 108 -14.65 5.05 -6.17
CA PHE A 108 -13.60 6.06 -6.13
C PHE A 108 -13.99 7.18 -7.10
N ARG A 109 -14.61 8.25 -6.59
CA ARG A 109 -14.45 9.53 -7.27
C ARG A 109 -12.96 9.83 -7.24
N ALA A 110 -12.27 9.57 -8.35
CA ALA A 110 -10.88 9.95 -8.50
C ALA A 110 -10.79 11.44 -8.14
N PRO A 111 -10.01 11.82 -7.10
CA PRO A 111 -9.89 13.22 -6.72
C PRO A 111 -9.39 14.03 -7.91
N SER A 112 -9.77 15.30 -7.96
CA SER A 112 -9.22 16.24 -8.94
C SER A 112 -7.71 16.31 -8.77
N PHE A 113 -6.96 15.94 -9.81
CA PHE A 113 -5.50 15.95 -9.82
C PHE A 113 -5.01 17.12 -10.70
N PRO A 114 -3.96 17.88 -10.31
CA PRO A 114 -3.11 17.71 -9.13
C PRO A 114 -3.83 18.08 -7.82
N MET A 115 -3.41 17.42 -6.73
CA MET A 115 -3.92 17.67 -5.38
C MET A 115 -2.79 18.07 -4.42
N PRO A 116 -3.08 18.82 -3.35
CA PRO A 116 -2.11 19.13 -2.29
C PRO A 116 -1.51 17.86 -1.67
N GLU A 117 -0.26 17.95 -1.19
CA GLU A 117 0.46 16.79 -0.62
C GLU A 117 -0.30 16.15 0.54
N GLU A 118 -0.89 16.96 1.43
CA GLU A 118 -1.69 16.48 2.57
C GLU A 118 -2.92 15.68 2.12
N GLU A 119 -3.63 16.17 1.10
CA GLU A 119 -4.78 15.48 0.53
C GLU A 119 -4.36 14.17 -0.16
N PHE A 120 -3.22 14.17 -0.84
CA PHE A 120 -2.67 12.96 -1.46
C PHE A 120 -2.28 11.91 -0.40
N ARG A 121 -1.64 12.31 0.70
CA ARG A 121 -1.32 11.41 1.82
C ARG A 121 -2.58 10.82 2.46
N SER A 122 -3.62 11.64 2.64
CA SER A 122 -4.93 11.19 3.14
C SER A 122 -5.59 10.19 2.18
N PHE A 123 -5.49 10.43 0.87
CA PHE A 123 -5.93 9.50 -0.16
C PHE A 123 -5.19 8.17 -0.10
N VAL A 124 -3.85 8.17 -0.09
CA VAL A 124 -3.03 6.95 0.01
C VAL A 124 -3.40 6.14 1.25
N ARG A 125 -3.54 6.82 2.40
CA ARG A 125 -4.00 6.20 3.65
C ARG A 125 -5.35 5.51 3.47
N THR A 126 -6.32 6.21 2.89
CA THR A 126 -7.67 5.68 2.68
C THR A 126 -7.63 4.43 1.80
N VAL A 127 -6.92 4.47 0.67
CA VAL A 127 -6.80 3.34 -0.25
C VAL A 127 -6.14 2.14 0.45
N LEU A 128 -5.03 2.35 1.15
CA LEU A 128 -4.31 1.27 1.85
C LEU A 128 -5.12 0.68 3.01
N LEU A 129 -5.95 1.46 3.68
CA LEU A 129 -6.77 0.96 4.79
C LEU A 129 -8.08 0.31 4.32
N GLN A 130 -8.60 0.68 3.15
CA GLN A 130 -9.81 0.11 2.56
C GLN A 130 -9.56 -1.09 1.64
N GLY A 131 -8.37 -1.24 1.08
CA GLY A 131 -8.00 -2.29 0.11
C GLY A 131 -7.90 -3.71 0.68
N ASP A 132 -8.68 -4.04 1.71
CA ASP A 132 -8.75 -5.38 2.32
C ASP A 132 -10.12 -6.00 2.01
N PRO A 133 -10.30 -6.62 0.83
CA PRO A 133 -11.54 -7.31 0.53
C PRO A 133 -11.73 -8.45 1.53
N SER A 134 -12.79 -8.34 2.32
CA SER A 134 -13.33 -9.41 3.17
C SER A 134 -13.66 -10.66 2.35
#